data_AF-A0A914VDE6-F1
#
_entry.id   AF-A0A914VDE6-F1
#
_cell.length_a   1.000
_cell.length_b   1.000
_cell.length_c   1.000
_cell.angle_alpha   90.00
_cell.angle_beta   90.00
_cell.angle_gamma   90.00
#
_symmetry.space_group_name_H-M   'P 1'
#
loop_
_entity.id
_entity.type
_entity.pdbx_description
1 polymer ?
#
loop_
_entity_poly.entity_id
_entity_poly.type
_entity_poly.pdbx_seq_one_letter_code
_entity_poly.pdbx_strand_id
1 'polypeptide(L)'
;MRWSVTVVLLPSALLLRLLLLLLVSPTHTFEPKWWRLYWYNPEKHAVHHFEPFLSDGMYRRFVQDPAYLPVVAGALREAFQLCRFHMQGQHYWNCPIVGKGSGEPLFGKMTAQSNRESAFLFALTTAAVVRAVARACSAGQLSDCSCDPEKRGPVHSLSGHTWRPCDIEGGSDNLNFANKFSKRLIDRFESCN
;
A
#
# COMPACT_ATOMS: atom_id res chain seq x y z
N MET A 1 46.01 13.81 -42.28
CA MET A 1 44.74 13.15 -41.91
C MET A 1 43.77 14.22 -41.42
N ARG A 2 42.78 14.62 -42.23
CA ARG A 2 41.72 15.56 -41.84
C ARG A 2 40.44 14.75 -41.64
N TRP A 3 39.91 14.75 -40.43
CA TRP A 3 38.60 14.16 -40.12
C TRP A 3 37.54 15.21 -40.46
N SER A 4 36.78 14.99 -41.52
CA SER A 4 35.58 15.78 -41.81
C SER A 4 34.48 15.36 -40.83
N VAL A 5 34.21 16.18 -39.83
CA VAL A 5 33.05 16.02 -38.96
C VAL A 5 31.82 16.49 -39.75
N THR A 6 31.09 15.55 -40.36
CA THR A 6 29.78 15.84 -40.94
C THR A 6 28.79 16.10 -39.81
N VAL A 7 28.44 17.37 -39.62
CA VAL A 7 27.35 17.80 -38.74
C VAL A 7 26.03 17.32 -39.37
N VAL A 8 25.43 16.28 -38.80
CA VAL A 8 24.11 15.81 -39.20
C VAL A 8 23.08 16.83 -38.72
N LEU A 9 22.63 17.70 -39.62
CA LEU A 9 21.51 18.62 -39.40
C LEU A 9 20.22 17.81 -39.32
N LEU A 10 19.79 17.45 -38.11
CA LEU A 10 18.46 16.89 -37.87
C LEU A 10 17.40 17.90 -38.32
N PRO A 11 16.45 17.51 -39.20
CA PRO A 11 15.47 18.44 -39.74
C PRO A 11 14.63 19.03 -38.61
N SER A 12 14.32 20.32 -38.71
CA SER A 12 13.60 21.10 -37.69
C SER A 12 12.28 20.44 -37.22
N ALA A 13 11.63 19.68 -38.09
CA ALA A 13 10.43 18.89 -37.77
C ALA A 13 10.69 17.73 -36.78
N LEU A 14 11.87 17.10 -36.82
CA LEU A 14 12.28 16.05 -35.89
C LEU A 14 12.59 16.62 -34.50
N LEU A 15 13.26 17.79 -34.45
CA LEU A 15 13.48 18.54 -33.21
C LEU A 15 12.16 18.99 -32.57
N LEU A 16 11.21 19.49 -33.37
CA LEU A 16 9.89 19.90 -32.88
C LEU A 16 9.08 18.70 -32.36
N ARG A 17 9.13 17.54 -33.03
CA ARG A 17 8.50 16.30 -32.55
C ARG A 17 9.12 15.78 -31.25
N LEU A 18 10.45 15.83 -31.12
CA LEU A 18 11.15 15.47 -29.88
C LEU A 18 10.80 16.45 -28.73
N LEU A 19 10.73 17.75 -29.00
CA LEU A 19 10.28 18.76 -28.04
C LEU A 19 8.82 18.55 -27.61
N LEU A 20 7.92 18.22 -28.54
CA LEU A 20 6.53 17.89 -28.24
C LEU A 20 6.42 16.59 -27.41
N LEU A 21 7.24 15.57 -27.69
CA LEU A 21 7.28 14.34 -26.89
C LEU A 21 7.81 14.58 -25.47
N LEU A 22 8.78 15.49 -25.30
CA LEU A 22 9.27 15.89 -23.98
C LEU A 22 8.23 16.71 -23.19
N LEU A 23 7.44 17.54 -23.87
CA LEU A 23 6.34 18.31 -23.27
C LEU A 23 5.13 17.44 -22.89
N VAL A 24 4.95 16.28 -23.52
CA VAL A 24 3.89 15.29 -23.22
C VAL A 24 4.48 14.11 -22.45
N SER A 25 5.47 14.35 -21.58
CA SER A 25 5.81 13.35 -20.57
C SER A 25 4.58 13.17 -19.68
N PRO A 26 3.93 11.99 -19.63
CA PRO A 26 2.83 11.77 -18.70
C PRO A 26 3.42 11.98 -17.31
N THR A 27 2.94 12.99 -16.58
CA THR A 27 3.23 13.12 -15.15
C THR A 27 2.60 11.89 -14.51
N HIS A 28 3.36 10.81 -14.42
CA HIS A 28 2.88 9.54 -13.93
C HIS A 28 2.50 9.78 -12.47
N THR A 29 1.19 9.86 -12.20
CA THR A 29 0.67 10.03 -10.84
C THR A 29 0.93 8.71 -10.13
N PHE A 30 2.01 8.67 -9.38
CA PHE A 30 2.51 7.49 -8.67
C PHE A 30 1.76 7.33 -7.34
N GLU A 31 0.42 7.36 -7.38
CA GLU A 31 -0.36 6.86 -6.24
C GLU A 31 -0.51 5.34 -6.39
N PRO A 32 -0.12 4.55 -5.39
CA PRO A 32 -0.30 3.11 -5.45
C PRO A 32 -1.77 2.76 -5.61
N LYS A 33 -2.09 2.01 -6.67
CA LYS A 33 -3.48 1.65 -6.99
C LYS A 33 -4.17 0.92 -5.84
N TRP A 34 -3.44 0.15 -5.03
CA TRP A 34 -4.00 -0.62 -3.92
C TRP A 34 -4.66 0.26 -2.84
N TRP A 35 -4.35 1.56 -2.75
CA TRP A 35 -5.06 2.49 -1.86
C TRP A 35 -6.55 2.61 -2.16
N ARG A 36 -7.02 2.15 -3.34
CA ARG A 36 -8.46 2.02 -3.65
C ARG A 36 -9.23 1.15 -2.69
N LEU A 37 -8.57 0.22 -2.01
CA LEU A 37 -9.20 -0.62 -0.97
C LEU A 37 -9.85 0.22 0.14
N TYR A 38 -9.37 1.45 0.39
CA TYR A 38 -10.00 2.39 1.33
C TYR A 38 -11.51 2.57 1.08
N TRP A 39 -11.94 2.56 -0.19
CA TRP A 39 -13.33 2.78 -0.60
C TRP A 39 -14.19 1.50 -0.56
N TYR A 40 -13.66 0.39 -0.07
CA TYR A 40 -14.40 -0.86 0.03
C TYR A 40 -15.71 -0.69 0.82
N ASN A 41 -16.80 -1.17 0.22
CA ASN A 41 -18.11 -1.18 0.86
C ASN A 41 -18.72 -2.55 0.52
N PRO A 42 -19.05 -3.38 1.52
CA PRO A 42 -19.54 -4.74 1.29
C PRO A 42 -20.87 -4.78 0.51
N GLU A 43 -21.68 -3.71 0.57
CA GLU A 43 -22.96 -3.63 -0.13
C GLU A 43 -22.80 -3.25 -1.61
N LYS A 44 -21.69 -2.58 -1.97
CA LYS A 44 -21.50 -1.97 -3.30
C LYS A 44 -20.39 -2.61 -4.12
N HIS A 45 -19.43 -3.26 -3.48
CA HIS A 45 -18.21 -3.73 -4.13
C HIS A 45 -17.98 -5.21 -3.86
N ALA A 46 -18.08 -6.03 -4.91
CA ALA A 46 -17.57 -7.40 -4.91
C ALA A 46 -16.03 -7.41 -5.07
N VAL A 47 -15.38 -8.54 -4.78
CA VAL A 47 -13.91 -8.67 -4.90
C VAL A 47 -13.37 -8.34 -6.29
N HIS A 48 -14.11 -8.68 -7.35
CA HIS A 48 -13.74 -8.40 -8.74
C HIS A 48 -13.56 -6.90 -9.05
N HIS A 49 -14.24 -6.02 -8.29
CA HIS A 49 -14.06 -4.58 -8.41
C HIS A 49 -12.60 -4.14 -8.19
N PHE A 50 -11.83 -4.91 -7.41
CA PHE A 50 -10.47 -4.56 -7.02
C PHE A 50 -9.37 -5.20 -7.89
N GLU A 51 -9.74 -6.01 -8.88
CA GLU A 51 -8.80 -6.57 -9.86
C GLU A 51 -7.83 -5.54 -10.46
N PRO A 52 -8.26 -4.38 -11.00
CA PRO A 52 -7.35 -3.41 -11.60
C PRO A 52 -6.45 -2.68 -10.60
N PHE A 53 -6.70 -2.85 -9.30
CA PHE A 53 -5.99 -2.17 -8.21
C PHE A 53 -5.00 -3.08 -7.48
N LEU A 54 -4.98 -4.36 -7.82
CA LEU A 54 -4.21 -5.41 -7.17
C LEU A 54 -3.28 -6.09 -8.17
N SER A 55 -2.16 -6.62 -7.68
CA SER A 55 -1.30 -7.47 -8.50
C SER A 55 -1.96 -8.85 -8.64
N ASP A 56 -1.71 -9.58 -9.72
CA ASP A 56 -2.38 -10.86 -9.98
C ASP A 56 -2.33 -11.83 -8.79
N GLY A 57 -1.19 -11.92 -8.12
CA GLY A 57 -1.02 -12.79 -6.95
C GLY A 57 -1.85 -12.32 -5.75
N MET A 58 -1.96 -11.00 -5.54
CA MET A 58 -2.77 -10.44 -4.45
C MET A 58 -4.26 -10.54 -4.76
N TYR A 59 -4.65 -10.28 -6.00
CA TYR A 59 -6.03 -10.45 -6.45
C TYR A 59 -6.52 -11.88 -6.26
N ARG A 60 -5.75 -12.88 -6.70
CA ARG A 60 -6.07 -14.29 -6.48
C ARG A 60 -6.25 -14.63 -5.00
N ARG A 61 -5.43 -14.05 -4.13
CA ARG A 61 -5.54 -14.24 -2.68
C ARG A 61 -6.86 -13.67 -2.12
N PHE A 62 -7.26 -12.47 -2.54
CA PHE A 62 -8.55 -11.89 -2.12
C PHE A 62 -9.75 -12.62 -2.72
N VAL A 63 -9.62 -13.23 -3.91
CA VAL A 63 -10.68 -14.08 -4.45
C VAL A 63 -10.82 -15.37 -3.64
N GLN A 64 -9.70 -15.97 -3.22
CA GLN A 64 -9.69 -17.15 -2.34
C GLN A 64 -10.25 -16.82 -0.95
N ASP A 65 -9.92 -15.65 -0.42
CA ASP A 65 -10.37 -15.19 0.87
C ASP A 65 -10.81 -13.72 0.83
N PRO A 66 -12.11 -13.46 0.60
CA PRO A 66 -12.64 -12.10 0.55
C PRO A 66 -12.58 -11.36 1.89
N ALA A 67 -12.33 -12.05 3.02
CA ALA A 67 -12.25 -11.42 4.34
C ALA A 67 -11.07 -10.44 4.46
N TYR A 68 -10.08 -10.54 3.58
CA TYR A 68 -9.03 -9.53 3.48
C TYR A 68 -9.54 -8.13 3.12
N LEU A 69 -10.61 -8.00 2.32
CA LEU A 69 -11.13 -6.69 1.89
C LEU A 69 -11.52 -5.79 3.09
N PRO A 70 -12.41 -6.23 4.01
CA PRO A 70 -12.74 -5.42 5.19
C PRO A 70 -11.53 -5.18 6.10
N VAL A 71 -10.63 -6.15 6.24
CA VAL A 71 -9.42 -6.02 7.09
C VAL A 71 -8.50 -4.93 6.58
N VAL A 72 -8.11 -4.99 5.30
CA VAL A 72 -7.20 -4.00 4.70
C VAL A 72 -7.87 -2.63 4.56
N ALA A 73 -9.14 -2.58 4.16
CA ALA A 73 -9.87 -1.32 4.06
C ALA A 73 -10.04 -0.63 5.42
N GLY A 74 -10.31 -1.40 6.48
CA GLY A 74 -10.37 -0.91 7.86
C GLY A 74 -9.03 -0.35 8.30
N ALA A 75 -7.93 -1.07 8.06
CA ALA A 75 -6.58 -0.64 8.38
C ALA A 75 -6.22 0.71 7.71
N LEU A 76 -6.58 0.88 6.44
CA LEU A 76 -6.36 2.13 5.70
C LEU A 76 -7.15 3.30 6.30
N ARG A 77 -8.41 3.06 6.71
CA ARG A 77 -9.22 4.10 7.36
C ARG A 77 -8.63 4.52 8.70
N GLU A 78 -8.23 3.56 9.53
CA GLU A 78 -7.56 3.81 10.81
C GLU A 78 -6.27 4.61 10.59
N ALA A 79 -5.42 4.18 9.64
CA ALA A 79 -4.18 4.88 9.30
C ALA A 79 -4.42 6.35 8.91
N PHE A 80 -5.39 6.63 8.04
CA PHE A 80 -5.65 8.00 7.60
C PHE A 80 -6.32 8.84 8.68
N GLN A 81 -7.13 8.25 9.55
CA GLN A 81 -7.64 8.95 10.74
C GLN A 81 -6.50 9.33 11.70
N LEU A 82 -5.58 8.42 11.96
CA LEU A 82 -4.37 8.68 12.77
C LEU A 82 -3.50 9.77 12.14
N CYS A 83 -3.30 9.71 10.82
CA CYS A 83 -2.54 10.71 10.08
C CYS A 83 -3.13 12.12 10.31
N ARG A 84 -4.45 12.26 10.08
CA ARG A 84 -5.14 13.53 10.29
C ARG A 84 -4.98 14.01 11.74
N PHE A 85 -5.22 13.12 12.70
CA PHE A 85 -5.11 13.44 14.12
C PHE A 85 -3.71 13.95 14.51
N HIS A 86 -2.65 13.25 14.09
CA HIS A 86 -1.27 13.62 14.43
C HIS A 86 -0.77 14.87 13.70
N MET A 87 -1.23 15.11 12.47
CA MET A 87 -0.78 16.25 11.67
C MET A 87 -1.59 17.53 11.93
N GLN A 88 -2.81 17.40 12.45
CA GLN A 88 -3.70 18.53 12.70
C GLN A 88 -3.12 19.50 13.73
N GLY A 89 -3.08 20.79 13.37
CA GLY A 89 -2.62 21.87 14.24
C GLY A 89 -1.09 22.04 14.31
N GLN A 90 -0.31 21.04 13.88
CA GLN A 90 1.16 21.08 13.85
C GLN A 90 1.71 21.28 12.43
N HIS A 91 1.01 20.76 11.40
CA HIS A 91 1.46 20.78 10.01
C HIS A 91 0.41 21.40 9.08
N TYR A 92 0.87 22.09 8.03
CA TYR A 92 -0.01 22.67 6.99
C TYR A 92 -0.76 21.59 6.19
N TRP A 93 -0.11 20.43 6.00
CA TRP A 93 -0.73 19.27 5.38
C TRP A 93 -1.29 18.35 6.47
N ASN A 94 -2.61 18.20 6.49
CA ASN A 94 -3.34 17.45 7.51
C ASN A 94 -4.00 16.19 6.93
N CYS A 95 -3.32 15.49 6.02
CA CYS A 95 -3.79 14.27 5.36
C CYS A 95 -5.21 14.37 4.73
N PRO A 96 -5.48 15.38 3.89
CA PRO A 96 -6.77 15.52 3.22
C PRO A 96 -6.97 14.40 2.18
N ILE A 97 -8.11 13.73 2.24
CA ILE A 97 -8.53 12.80 1.18
C ILE A 97 -9.24 13.64 0.11
N VAL A 98 -8.62 13.75 -1.07
CA VAL A 98 -9.09 14.60 -2.17
C VAL A 98 -9.95 13.85 -3.20
N GLY A 99 -9.74 12.53 -3.34
CA GLY A 99 -10.48 11.71 -4.30
C GLY A 99 -11.94 11.51 -3.91
N LYS A 100 -12.84 11.49 -4.90
CA LYS A 100 -14.29 11.36 -4.70
C LYS A 100 -14.81 9.95 -4.99
N GLY A 101 -14.04 8.91 -4.64
CA GLY A 101 -14.44 7.51 -4.76
C GLY A 101 -13.35 6.59 -5.29
N SER A 102 -13.71 5.33 -5.55
CA SER A 102 -12.76 4.27 -5.92
C SER A 102 -12.06 4.46 -7.28
N GLY A 103 -12.54 5.38 -8.13
CA GLY A 103 -11.90 5.74 -9.39
C GLY A 103 -10.80 6.82 -9.29
N GLU A 104 -10.80 7.65 -8.24
CA GLU A 104 -9.98 8.87 -8.17
C GLU A 104 -8.91 8.82 -7.07
N PRO A 105 -7.65 9.27 -7.33
CA PRO A 105 -6.53 9.26 -6.37
C PRO A 105 -6.94 9.81 -5.00
N LEU A 106 -6.63 9.10 -3.92
CA LEU A 106 -6.96 9.52 -2.56
C LEU A 106 -6.26 10.83 -2.18
N PHE A 107 -5.00 11.02 -2.58
CA PHE A 107 -4.19 12.18 -2.21
C PHE A 107 -3.67 12.96 -3.43
N GLY A 108 -4.06 12.55 -4.64
CA GLY A 108 -3.77 13.29 -5.86
C GLY A 108 -2.27 13.32 -6.19
N LYS A 109 -1.72 14.51 -6.44
CA LYS A 109 -0.31 14.69 -6.79
C LYS A 109 0.65 14.64 -5.60
N MET A 110 0.13 14.68 -4.37
CA MET A 110 0.97 14.72 -3.18
C MET A 110 1.80 13.43 -3.02
N THR A 111 1.19 12.28 -3.31
CA THR A 111 1.84 10.96 -3.32
C THR A 111 2.75 10.74 -4.52
N ALA A 112 2.53 11.47 -5.61
CA ALA A 112 3.37 11.41 -6.80
C ALA A 112 4.72 12.13 -6.63
N GLN A 113 4.94 12.82 -5.51
CA GLN A 113 6.19 13.49 -5.19
C GLN A 113 6.90 12.77 -4.05
N SER A 114 8.20 12.56 -4.18
CA SER A 114 9.05 12.00 -3.12
C SER A 114 9.24 13.01 -1.97
N ASN A 115 8.19 13.22 -1.18
CA ASN A 115 8.16 14.14 -0.04
C ASN A 115 8.04 13.39 1.31
N ARG A 116 8.26 14.12 2.40
CA ARG A 116 8.31 13.56 3.76
C ARG A 116 6.94 13.05 4.21
N GLU A 117 5.89 13.76 3.80
CA GLU A 117 4.51 13.47 4.12
C GLU A 117 4.06 12.16 3.46
N SER A 118 4.49 11.90 2.22
CA SER A 118 4.23 10.63 1.53
C SER A 118 4.98 9.49 2.21
N ALA A 119 6.26 9.66 2.52
CA ALA A 119 7.03 8.65 3.25
C ALA A 119 6.36 8.29 4.60
N PHE A 120 5.84 9.29 5.31
CA PHE A 120 5.06 9.08 6.53
C PHE A 120 3.77 8.30 6.27
N LEU A 121 2.99 8.65 5.24
CA LEU A 121 1.77 7.92 4.86
C LEU A 121 2.04 6.45 4.51
N PHE A 122 3.08 6.19 3.71
CA PHE A 122 3.47 4.82 3.35
C PHE A 122 3.87 4.03 4.59
N ALA A 123 4.69 4.59 5.47
CA ALA A 123 5.07 3.94 6.72
C ALA A 123 3.85 3.65 7.60
N LEU A 124 2.96 4.63 7.77
CA LEU A 124 1.77 4.51 8.61
C LEU A 124 0.77 3.48 8.06
N THR A 125 0.49 3.52 6.77
CA THR A 125 -0.41 2.55 6.11
C THR A 125 0.17 1.14 6.13
N THR A 126 1.48 0.99 5.87
CA THR A 126 2.18 -0.29 5.98
C THR A 126 2.06 -0.87 7.38
N ALA A 127 2.33 -0.06 8.41
CA ALA A 127 2.22 -0.48 9.80
C ALA A 127 0.79 -0.87 10.19
N ALA A 128 -0.21 -0.10 9.74
CA ALA A 128 -1.62 -0.40 9.98
C ALA A 128 -2.04 -1.73 9.33
N VAL A 129 -1.65 -1.96 8.07
CA VAL A 129 -1.94 -3.22 7.36
C VAL A 129 -1.28 -4.40 8.05
N VAL A 130 0.00 -4.31 8.42
CA VAL A 130 0.71 -5.38 9.15
C VAL A 130 0.00 -5.71 10.46
N ARG A 131 -0.35 -4.71 11.26
CA ARG A 131 -1.07 -4.89 12.52
C ARG A 131 -2.44 -5.54 12.30
N ALA A 132 -3.23 -5.02 11.37
CA ALA A 132 -4.59 -5.50 11.13
C ALA A 132 -4.60 -6.94 10.62
N VAL A 133 -3.72 -7.26 9.66
CA VAL A 133 -3.60 -8.62 9.12
C VAL A 133 -3.10 -9.59 10.19
N ALA A 134 -2.08 -9.23 10.97
CA ALA A 134 -1.57 -10.11 12.01
C ALA A 134 -2.64 -10.46 13.05
N ARG A 135 -3.46 -9.47 13.44
CA ARG A 135 -4.60 -9.67 14.34
C ARG A 135 -5.73 -10.47 13.73
N ALA A 136 -6.05 -10.23 12.47
CA ALA A 136 -7.07 -11.00 11.77
C ALA A 136 -6.64 -12.48 11.66
N CYS A 137 -5.35 -12.75 11.43
CA CYS A 137 -4.79 -14.09 11.45
C CYS A 137 -4.87 -14.76 12.83
N SER A 138 -4.51 -14.05 13.90
CA SER A 138 -4.56 -14.62 15.26
C SER A 138 -5.99 -14.82 15.78
N ALA A 139 -6.95 -14.04 15.26
CA ALA A 139 -8.39 -14.21 15.50
C ALA A 139 -9.04 -15.27 14.60
N GLY A 140 -8.31 -15.88 13.66
CA GLY A 140 -8.87 -16.87 12.72
C GLY A 140 -9.85 -16.29 11.69
N GLN A 141 -9.80 -14.98 11.45
CA GLN A 141 -10.65 -14.29 10.47
C GLN A 141 -10.18 -14.49 9.02
N LEU A 142 -8.94 -14.92 8.83
CA LEU A 142 -8.31 -15.15 7.54
C LEU A 142 -7.91 -16.62 7.44
N SER A 143 -8.16 -17.22 6.28
CA SER A 143 -8.10 -18.67 6.04
C SER A 143 -6.70 -19.21 5.76
N ASP A 144 -5.78 -18.37 5.29
CA ASP A 144 -4.46 -18.79 4.81
C ASP A 144 -3.31 -18.36 5.74
N CYS A 145 -3.65 -18.03 6.98
CA CYS A 145 -2.72 -17.72 8.06
C CYS A 145 -3.26 -18.16 9.42
N SER A 146 -2.39 -18.06 10.43
CA SER A 146 -2.68 -18.40 11.81
C SER A 146 -1.98 -17.42 12.75
N CYS A 147 -2.29 -17.52 14.04
CA CYS A 147 -1.42 -17.04 15.12
C CYS A 147 0.04 -17.51 14.95
N ASP A 148 0.96 -16.83 15.65
CA ASP A 148 2.39 -17.10 15.60
C ASP A 148 2.73 -18.40 16.36
N PRO A 149 3.18 -19.47 15.67
CA PRO A 149 3.52 -20.72 16.32
C PRO A 149 4.83 -20.65 17.12
N GLU A 150 5.68 -19.67 16.86
CA GLU A 150 6.98 -19.50 17.54
C GLU A 150 6.82 -18.78 18.89
N LYS A 151 5.72 -18.02 19.07
CA LYS A 151 5.43 -17.28 20.29
C LYS A 151 4.60 -18.12 21.24
N ARG A 152 5.25 -19.07 21.91
CA ARG A 152 4.66 -19.93 22.95
C ARG A 152 5.54 -19.97 24.19
N GLY A 153 4.93 -20.18 25.35
CA GLY A 153 5.64 -20.30 26.62
C GLY A 153 6.14 -18.97 27.19
N PRO A 154 7.11 -18.99 28.12
CA PRO A 154 7.60 -17.80 28.81
C PRO A 154 8.20 -16.75 27.88
N VAL A 155 7.92 -15.48 28.16
CA VAL A 155 8.54 -14.37 27.43
C VAL A 155 9.96 -14.18 27.95
N HIS A 156 10.96 -14.39 27.09
CA HIS A 156 12.39 -14.32 27.47
C HIS A 156 12.80 -13.00 28.15
N SER A 157 12.14 -11.88 27.82
CA SER A 157 12.45 -10.55 28.36
C SER A 157 11.64 -10.16 29.60
N LEU A 158 10.65 -10.96 30.00
CA LEU A 158 9.69 -10.60 31.07
C LEU A 158 9.41 -11.81 31.96
N SER A 159 10.01 -11.82 33.14
CA SER A 159 9.76 -12.86 34.14
C SER A 159 8.26 -12.93 34.51
N GLY A 160 7.73 -14.14 34.64
CA GLY A 160 6.33 -14.39 34.99
C GLY A 160 5.31 -14.17 33.86
N HIS A 161 5.73 -13.72 32.68
CA HIS A 161 4.83 -13.51 31.55
C HIS A 161 4.97 -14.65 30.53
N THR A 162 3.85 -15.04 29.93
CA THR A 162 3.81 -16.06 28.87
C THR A 162 3.14 -15.50 27.62
N TRP A 163 3.59 -15.98 26.46
CA TRP A 163 2.92 -15.69 25.20
C TRP A 163 1.52 -16.29 25.19
N ARG A 164 0.57 -15.56 24.60
CA ARG A 164 -0.79 -16.08 24.42
C ARG A 164 -0.75 -17.21 23.41
N PRO A 165 -1.16 -18.43 23.79
CA PRO A 165 -1.04 -19.57 22.93
C PRO A 165 -2.13 -19.55 21.85
N CYS A 166 -1.93 -20.37 20.82
CA CYS A 166 -2.72 -20.40 19.58
C CYS A 166 -4.05 -21.15 19.69
N ASP A 167 -4.19 -21.99 20.71
CA ASP A 167 -5.40 -22.74 21.05
C ASP A 167 -6.50 -21.87 21.65
N ILE A 168 -6.17 -20.61 21.99
CA ILE A 168 -7.11 -19.60 22.47
C ILE A 168 -7.37 -18.60 21.35
N GLU A 169 -8.63 -18.16 21.20
CA GLU A 169 -9.00 -17.10 20.28
C GLU A 169 -8.14 -15.84 20.48
N GLY A 170 -7.63 -15.27 19.39
CA GLY A 170 -6.75 -14.10 19.44
C GLY A 170 -5.39 -14.41 20.05
N GLY A 171 -4.80 -15.57 19.73
CA GLY A 171 -3.45 -15.97 20.12
C GLY A 171 -2.36 -14.95 19.71
N SER A 172 -1.08 -15.29 19.88
CA SER A 172 0.00 -14.35 19.54
C SER A 172 -0.03 -13.95 18.05
N ASP A 173 0.12 -12.66 17.75
CA ASP A 173 0.05 -12.10 16.39
C ASP A 173 1.25 -12.56 15.53
N ASN A 174 0.99 -13.10 14.32
CA ASN A 174 2.03 -13.55 13.40
C ASN A 174 2.57 -12.40 12.52
N LEU A 175 3.47 -11.60 13.10
CA LEU A 175 4.07 -10.45 12.42
C LEU A 175 4.92 -10.83 11.21
N ASN A 176 5.56 -12.00 11.22
CA ASN A 176 6.38 -12.48 10.11
C ASN A 176 5.53 -12.71 8.85
N PHE A 177 4.37 -13.34 9.02
CA PHE A 177 3.40 -13.51 7.95
C PHE A 177 2.86 -12.15 7.46
N ALA A 178 2.39 -11.31 8.39
CA ALA A 178 1.77 -10.03 8.04
C ALA A 178 2.74 -9.06 7.35
N ASN A 179 4.02 -9.05 7.74
CA ASN A 179 5.07 -8.27 7.07
C ASN A 179 5.29 -8.75 5.63
N LYS A 180 5.38 -10.07 5.41
CA LYS A 180 5.48 -10.64 4.04
C LYS A 180 4.25 -10.33 3.19
N PHE A 181 3.05 -10.39 3.78
CA PHE A 181 1.81 -10.00 3.12
C PHE A 181 1.85 -8.52 2.70
N SER A 182 2.18 -7.62 3.64
CA SER A 182 2.21 -6.18 3.40
C SER A 182 3.20 -5.81 2.29
N LYS A 183 4.42 -6.37 2.31
CA LYS A 183 5.40 -6.19 1.23
C LYS A 183 4.87 -6.59 -0.14
N ARG A 184 4.13 -7.70 -0.25
CA ARG A 184 3.52 -8.13 -1.52
C ARG A 184 2.39 -7.22 -1.98
N LEU A 185 1.65 -6.64 -1.04
CA LEU A 185 0.57 -5.70 -1.32
C LEU A 185 1.10 -4.34 -1.78
N ILE A 186 2.15 -3.86 -1.12
CA ILE A 186 2.65 -2.48 -1.26
C ILE A 186 3.79 -2.41 -2.27
N ASP A 187 4.84 -3.21 -2.11
CA ASP A 187 6.11 -3.06 -2.85
C ASP A 187 6.02 -3.49 -4.32
N ARG A 188 5.09 -4.39 -4.68
CA ARG A 188 5.00 -4.91 -6.05
C ARG A 188 4.50 -3.88 -7.07
N PHE A 189 3.99 -2.74 -6.60
CA PHE A 189 3.58 -1.61 -7.43
C PHE A 189 4.65 -0.55 -7.58
N GLU A 190 5.75 -0.67 -6.83
CA GLU A 190 6.85 0.29 -6.75
C GLU A 190 8.05 -0.16 -7.60
N SER A 191 8.07 -1.40 -8.08
CA SER A 191 9.12 -1.90 -8.97
C SER A 191 8.99 -1.27 -10.36
N CYS A 192 9.79 -0.22 -10.60
CA CYS A 192 10.08 0.28 -11.95
C CYS A 192 10.67 -0.86 -12.78
N ASN A 193 9.98 -1.25 -13.85
CA ASN A 193 10.47 -2.17 -14.86
C ASN A 193 10.64 -1.41 -16.18
#